data_AF-E9I2Y0-F1
#
_entry.id   AF-E9I2Y0-F1
#
_cell.length_a   1.000
_cell.length_b   1.000
_cell.length_c   1.000
_cell.angle_alpha   90.00
_cell.angle_beta   90.00
_cell.angle_gamma   90.00
#
_symmetry.space_group_name_H-M   'P 1'
#
loop_
_entity.id
_entity.type
_entity.pdbx_description
1 polymer ?
#
loop_
_entity_poly.entity_id
_entity_poly.type
_entity_poly.pdbx_seq_one_letter_code
_entity_poly.pdbx_strand_id
1 'polypeptide(L)'
;MRKLCDYIENTWIDSLLWPPKVWSVFMQEVRTTNDVEGWHTHLANHAGLRISSRGLNLYILLEVLNEEAVQVDLYTKMLEQGQSLRRQRKTYRELNEKLFKFWDDYNKQHLTSKELLEKCANIYTHFNAIKYAKTANDARVTEIETE
;
A
#
# COMPACT_ATOMS: atom_id res chain seq x y z
N MET A 1 25.74 -1.77 14.68
CA MET A 1 24.48 -1.09 15.04
C MET A 1 24.53 0.39 14.71
N ARG A 2 25.26 1.25 15.46
CA ARG A 2 25.29 2.71 15.22
C ARG A 2 25.59 3.11 13.76
N LYS A 3 26.69 2.63 13.17
CA LYS A 3 27.04 2.88 11.76
C LYS A 3 25.95 2.48 10.76
N LEU A 4 25.18 1.43 11.05
CA LEU A 4 24.08 1.00 10.19
C LEU A 4 22.87 1.93 10.34
N CYS A 5 22.53 2.30 11.57
CA CYS A 5 21.49 3.30 11.83
C CYS A 5 21.82 4.63 11.16
N ASP A 6 23.06 5.11 11.34
CA ASP A 6 23.54 6.36 10.73
C ASP A 6 23.50 6.27 9.20
N TYR A 7 23.89 5.13 8.61
CA TYR A 7 23.79 4.92 7.16
C TYR A 7 22.33 4.95 6.68
N ILE A 8 21.43 4.27 7.40
CA ILE A 8 20.01 4.22 7.05
C ILE A 8 19.37 5.60 7.14
N GLU A 9 19.65 6.32 8.22
CA GLU A 9 19.15 7.67 8.46
C GLU A 9 19.58 8.61 7.32
N ASN A 10 20.88 8.71 7.05
CA ASN A 10 21.40 9.60 6.02
C ASN A 10 21.02 9.21 4.59
N THR A 11 20.90 7.90 4.28
CA THR A 11 20.71 7.42 2.91
C THR A 11 19.23 7.29 2.52
N TRP A 12 18.38 6.93 3.48
CA TRP A 12 17.00 6.55 3.20
C TRP A 12 15.96 7.42 3.92
N ILE A 13 16.26 7.90 5.14
CA ILE A 13 15.30 8.71 5.92
C ILE A 13 15.41 10.18 5.54
N ASP A 14 16.62 10.75 5.59
CA ASP A 14 16.86 12.18 5.40
C ASP A 14 17.32 12.53 3.96
N SER A 15 17.32 11.54 3.07
CA SER A 15 17.74 11.72 1.68
C SER A 15 16.76 12.58 0.89
N LEU A 16 17.31 13.60 0.21
CA LEU A 16 16.55 14.45 -0.72
C LEU A 16 16.19 13.72 -2.02
N LEU A 17 16.97 12.71 -2.41
CA LEU A 17 16.76 11.97 -3.66
C LEU A 17 15.76 10.83 -3.50
N TRP A 18 15.78 10.15 -2.35
CA TRP A 18 14.91 9.01 -2.04
C TRP A 18 14.18 9.23 -0.71
N PRO A 19 13.31 10.24 -0.60
CA PRO A 19 12.60 10.50 0.64
C PRO A 19 11.66 9.34 0.99
N PRO A 20 11.35 9.09 2.28
CA PRO A 20 10.50 7.99 2.72
C PRO A 20 9.17 7.85 1.98
N LYS A 21 8.59 8.94 1.50
CA LYS A 21 7.34 8.92 0.70
C LYS A 21 7.45 8.13 -0.62
N VAL A 22 8.66 7.86 -1.11
CA VAL A 22 8.90 7.19 -2.40
C VAL A 22 9.09 5.68 -2.23
N TRP A 23 9.65 5.24 -1.10
CA TRP A 23 10.00 3.83 -0.88
C TRP A 23 9.30 3.19 0.33
N SER A 24 8.67 4.00 1.18
CA SER A 24 7.91 3.55 2.33
C SER A 24 6.43 3.87 2.17
N VAL A 25 5.60 3.07 2.83
CA VAL A 25 4.15 3.27 2.89
C VAL A 25 3.76 4.09 4.13
N PHE A 26 4.72 4.73 4.80
CA PHE A 26 4.43 5.52 5.99
C PHE A 26 3.50 6.68 5.65
N MET A 27 2.40 6.81 6.40
CA MET A 27 1.34 7.80 6.15
C MET A 27 0.67 7.66 4.77
N GLN A 28 0.80 6.50 4.12
CA GLN A 28 0.15 6.21 2.84
C GLN A 28 -0.81 5.03 2.98
N GLU A 29 -1.88 5.08 2.19
CA GLU A 29 -2.93 4.06 2.21
C GLU A 29 -2.58 2.84 1.35
N VAL A 30 -1.70 3.04 0.37
CA VAL A 30 -1.51 2.11 -0.74
C VAL A 30 -0.19 1.37 -0.62
N ARG A 31 -0.26 0.03 -0.73
CA ARG A 31 0.91 -0.85 -0.59
C ARG A 31 1.67 -0.85 -1.92
N THR A 32 2.90 -0.36 -1.88
CA THR A 32 3.81 -0.25 -3.04
C THR A 32 3.84 -1.50 -3.93
N THR A 33 3.91 -2.70 -3.36
CA THR A 33 3.91 -3.95 -4.16
C THR A 33 2.59 -4.17 -4.91
N ASN A 34 1.45 -3.97 -4.24
CA ASN A 34 0.14 -4.14 -4.88
C ASN A 34 -0.12 -3.07 -5.95
N ASP A 35 0.44 -1.88 -5.79
CA ASP A 35 0.37 -0.84 -6.82
C ASP A 35 1.19 -1.19 -8.04
N VAL A 36 2.42 -1.66 -7.86
CA VAL A 36 3.29 -2.08 -8.96
C VAL A 36 2.68 -3.30 -9.67
N GLU A 37 2.22 -4.31 -8.93
CA GLU A 37 1.52 -5.47 -9.50
C GLU A 37 0.21 -5.08 -10.19
N GLY A 38 -0.52 -4.11 -9.63
CA GLY A 38 -1.72 -3.54 -10.22
C GLY A 38 -1.42 -2.85 -11.56
N TRP A 39 -0.37 -2.05 -11.64
CA TRP A 39 0.11 -1.41 -12.86
C TRP A 39 0.55 -2.44 -13.90
N HIS A 40 1.30 -3.47 -13.50
CA HIS A 40 1.68 -4.57 -14.38
C HIS A 40 0.46 -5.30 -14.95
N THR A 41 -0.54 -5.56 -14.12
CA THR A 41 -1.79 -6.21 -14.53
C THR A 41 -2.60 -5.33 -15.46
N HIS A 42 -2.71 -4.03 -15.16
CA HIS A 42 -3.38 -3.05 -16.02
C HIS A 42 -2.73 -3.00 -17.41
N LEU A 43 -1.40 -2.89 -17.47
CA LEU A 43 -0.63 -2.96 -18.71
C LEU A 43 -0.84 -4.27 -19.46
N ALA A 44 -0.89 -5.41 -18.76
CA ALA A 44 -1.12 -6.71 -19.36
C ALA A 44 -2.50 -6.84 -20.01
N ASN A 45 -3.52 -6.31 -19.32
CA ASN A 45 -4.89 -6.30 -19.80
C ASN A 45 -5.03 -5.39 -21.02
N HIS A 46 -4.47 -4.18 -20.97
CA HIS A 46 -4.50 -3.24 -22.09
C HIS A 46 -3.74 -3.80 -23.30
N ALA A 47 -2.60 -4.43 -23.08
CA ALA A 47 -1.83 -5.10 -24.14
C ALA A 47 -2.46 -6.41 -24.64
N GLY A 48 -3.59 -6.86 -24.10
CA GLY A 48 -4.28 -8.08 -24.53
C GLY A 48 -3.40 -9.33 -24.46
N LEU A 49 -2.66 -9.52 -23.35
CA LEU A 49 -1.70 -10.62 -23.13
C LEU A 49 -0.46 -10.61 -24.06
N ARG A 50 -0.19 -9.50 -24.77
CA ARG A 50 1.01 -9.35 -25.61
C ARG A 50 2.30 -9.02 -24.84
N ILE A 51 2.25 -9.06 -23.51
CA ILE A 51 3.46 -8.96 -22.68
C ILE A 51 4.23 -10.27 -22.84
N SER A 52 5.28 -10.22 -23.65
CA SER A 52 6.20 -11.35 -23.82
C SER A 52 7.27 -11.32 -22.72
N SER A 53 8.01 -12.42 -22.56
CA SER A 53 9.24 -12.45 -21.76
C SER A 53 10.31 -11.45 -22.22
N ARG A 54 10.15 -10.85 -23.41
CA ARG A 54 11.01 -9.79 -23.95
C ARG A 54 10.51 -8.37 -23.61
N GLY A 55 9.43 -8.23 -22.84
CA GLY A 55 8.84 -6.96 -22.46
C GLY A 55 7.67 -6.51 -23.36
N LEU A 56 7.18 -5.30 -23.08
CA LEU A 56 6.08 -4.64 -23.79
C LEU A 56 6.60 -3.84 -24.99
N ASN A 57 5.86 -3.87 -26.11
CA ASN A 57 6.17 -3.03 -27.27
C ASN A 57 6.04 -1.54 -26.90
N LEU A 58 7.03 -0.71 -27.27
CA LEU A 58 7.06 0.72 -26.96
C LEU A 58 5.80 1.47 -27.42
N TYR A 59 5.25 1.16 -28.59
CA TYR A 59 4.05 1.84 -29.10
C TYR A 59 2.82 1.54 -28.25
N ILE A 60 2.69 0.30 -27.76
CA ILE A 60 1.61 -0.08 -26.83
C ILE A 60 1.81 0.61 -25.48
N LEU A 61 3.05 0.69 -24.99
CA LEU A 61 3.35 1.42 -23.76
C LEU A 61 2.97 2.90 -23.88
N LEU A 62 3.32 3.55 -24.98
CA LEU A 62 2.99 4.96 -25.22
C LEU A 62 1.49 5.20 -25.31
N GLU A 63 0.73 4.27 -25.91
CA GLU A 63 -0.73 4.33 -25.97
C GLU A 63 -1.35 4.28 -24.56
N VAL A 64 -0.95 3.31 -23.74
CA VAL A 64 -1.43 3.18 -22.34
C VAL A 64 -1.10 4.44 -21.54
N LEU A 65 0.15 4.91 -21.63
CA LEU A 65 0.58 6.11 -20.90
C LEU A 65 -0.17 7.36 -21.34
N ASN A 66 -0.49 7.48 -22.63
CA ASN A 66 -1.27 8.59 -23.15
C ASN A 66 -2.72 8.55 -22.66
N GLU A 67 -3.36 7.37 -22.65
CA GLU A 67 -4.71 7.22 -22.09
C GLU A 67 -4.76 7.59 -20.61
N GLU A 68 -3.81 7.08 -19.82
CA GLU A 68 -3.67 7.39 -18.39
C GLU A 68 -3.44 8.89 -18.16
N ALA A 69 -2.58 9.53 -18.97
CA ALA A 69 -2.32 10.97 -18.88
C ALA A 69 -3.59 11.80 -19.12
N VAL A 70 -4.44 11.40 -20.07
CA VAL A 70 -5.72 12.08 -20.36
C VAL A 70 -6.69 11.95 -19.18
N GLN A 71 -6.64 10.87 -18.39
CA GLN A 71 -7.51 10.69 -17.23
C GLN A 71 -7.06 11.48 -15.99
N VAL A 72 -5.83 11.99 -15.94
CA VAL A 72 -5.30 12.70 -14.76
C VAL A 72 -6.18 13.87 -14.35
N ASP A 73 -6.60 14.71 -15.30
CA ASP A 73 -7.44 15.87 -15.00
C ASP A 73 -8.80 15.47 -14.42
N LEU A 74 -9.37 14.34 -14.89
CA LEU A 74 -10.61 13.79 -14.36
C LEU A 74 -10.40 13.29 -12.93
N TYR A 75 -9.33 12.53 -12.70
CA TYR A 75 -8.99 12.02 -11.37
C TYR A 75 -8.71 13.13 -10.36
N THR A 76 -8.02 14.20 -10.77
CA THR A 76 -7.81 15.38 -9.92
C THR A 76 -9.13 16.00 -9.50
N LYS A 77 -10.07 16.22 -10.42
CA LYS A 77 -11.40 16.75 -10.10
C LYS A 77 -12.21 15.82 -9.18
N MET A 78 -12.13 14.51 -9.39
CA MET A 78 -12.79 13.53 -8.52
C MET A 78 -12.22 13.58 -7.09
N LEU A 79 -10.90 13.69 -6.95
CA LEU A 79 -10.24 13.83 -5.65
C LEU A 79 -10.60 15.14 -4.95
N GLU A 80 -10.66 16.26 -5.68
CA GLU A 80 -11.12 17.55 -5.15
C GLU A 80 -12.55 17.48 -4.60
N GLN A 81 -13.40 16.65 -5.22
CA GLN A 81 -14.76 16.38 -4.75
C GLN A 81 -14.82 15.35 -3.61
N GLY A 82 -13.67 14.89 -3.11
CA GLY A 82 -13.57 13.88 -2.05
C GLY A 82 -13.95 12.47 -2.50
N GLN A 83 -14.02 12.21 -3.80
CA GLN A 83 -14.30 10.87 -4.32
C GLN A 83 -13.04 10.01 -4.25
N SER A 84 -13.23 8.74 -3.89
CA SER A 84 -12.14 7.76 -3.95
C SER A 84 -11.97 7.24 -5.37
N LEU A 85 -10.75 7.35 -5.89
CA LEU A 85 -10.39 6.86 -7.23
C LEU A 85 -10.35 5.34 -7.33
N ARG A 86 -10.27 4.63 -6.20
CA ARG A 86 -10.18 3.18 -6.17
C ARG A 86 -11.13 2.59 -5.15
N ARG A 87 -11.88 1.58 -5.57
CA ARG A 87 -12.67 0.77 -4.65
C ARG A 87 -11.73 0.02 -3.70
N GLN A 88 -11.80 0.35 -2.43
CA GLN A 88 -11.11 -0.38 -1.38
C GLN A 88 -12.02 -1.44 -0.77
N ARG A 89 -11.46 -2.58 -0.39
CA ARG A 89 -12.21 -3.58 0.39
C ARG A 89 -12.35 -3.07 1.82
N LYS A 90 -13.54 -3.26 2.40
CA LYS A 90 -13.86 -2.88 3.79
C LYS A 90 -12.77 -3.31 4.78
N THR A 91 -12.28 -4.55 4.64
CA THR A 91 -11.22 -5.12 5.48
C THR A 91 -9.91 -4.34 5.44
N TYR A 92 -9.50 -3.86 4.26
CA TYR A 92 -8.28 -3.06 4.12
C TYR A 92 -8.49 -1.62 4.59
N ARG A 93 -9.70 -1.08 4.40
CA ARG A 93 -10.07 0.25 4.92
C ARG A 93 -9.96 0.29 6.44
N GLU A 94 -10.56 -0.67 7.13
CA GLU A 94 -10.49 -0.79 8.59
C GLU A 94 -9.06 -1.00 9.10
N LEU A 95 -8.26 -1.80 8.39
CA LEU A 95 -6.85 -2.01 8.69
C LEU A 95 -6.06 -0.69 8.60
N ASN A 96 -6.25 0.04 7.50
CA ASN A 96 -5.56 1.30 7.25
C ASN A 96 -6.01 2.39 8.23
N GLU A 97 -7.31 2.48 8.57
CA GLU A 97 -7.83 3.41 9.58
C GLU A 97 -7.13 3.21 10.95
N LYS A 98 -6.93 1.96 11.39
CA LYS A 98 -6.19 1.66 12.62
C LYS A 98 -4.71 2.04 12.51
N LEU A 99 -4.09 1.75 11.36
CA LEU A 99 -2.69 2.05 11.10
C LEU A 99 -2.43 3.57 11.10
N PHE A 100 -3.30 4.35 10.47
CA PHE A 100 -3.23 5.81 10.46
C PHE A 100 -3.33 6.40 11.87
N LYS A 101 -4.20 5.87 12.73
CA LYS A 101 -4.27 6.30 14.13
C LYS A 101 -2.95 6.09 14.86
N PHE A 102 -2.30 4.93 14.67
CA PHE A 102 -1.01 4.66 15.31
C PHE A 102 0.10 5.57 14.80
N TRP A 103 0.11 5.89 13.51
CA TRP A 103 1.06 6.85 12.94
C TRP A 103 0.81 8.27 13.44
N ASP A 104 -0.44 8.69 13.58
CA ASP A 104 -0.81 10.00 14.14
C ASP A 104 -0.38 10.11 15.61
N ASP A 105 -0.66 9.07 16.43
CA ASP A 105 -0.21 8.99 17.82
C ASP A 105 1.32 9.03 17.93
N TYR A 106 2.04 8.36 17.02
CA TYR A 106 3.50 8.39 16.95
C TYR A 106 4.03 9.79 16.61
N ASN A 107 3.45 10.44 15.59
CA ASN A 107 3.84 11.79 15.18
C ASN A 107 3.58 12.83 16.29
N LYS A 108 2.53 12.62 17.09
CA LYS A 108 2.21 13.42 18.29
C LYS A 108 3.05 13.05 19.51
N GLN A 109 4.02 12.15 19.36
CA GLN A 109 4.91 11.66 20.42
C GLN A 109 4.18 10.97 21.59
N HIS A 110 2.96 10.48 21.36
CA HIS A 110 2.22 9.66 22.33
C HIS A 110 2.67 8.19 22.33
N LEU A 111 3.39 7.76 21.28
CA LEU A 111 3.95 6.41 21.16
C LEU A 111 5.45 6.46 20.90
N THR A 112 6.18 5.56 21.54
CA THR A 112 7.57 5.27 21.17
C THR A 112 7.63 4.45 19.88
N SER A 113 8.77 4.48 19.19
CA SER A 113 8.98 3.66 17.99
C SER A 113 8.80 2.16 18.27
N LYS A 114 9.17 1.70 19.48
CA LYS A 114 9.00 0.30 19.89
C LYS A 114 7.52 -0.06 19.98
N GLU A 115 6.72 0.74 20.69
CA GLU A 115 5.29 0.52 20.86
C GLU A 115 4.54 0.61 19.51
N LEU A 116 4.96 1.51 18.63
CA LEU A 116 4.42 1.58 17.27
C LEU A 116 4.63 0.26 16.53
N LEU A 117 5.85 -0.28 16.52
CA LEU A 117 6.18 -1.52 15.83
C LEU A 117 5.42 -2.72 16.42
N GLU A 118 5.30 -2.81 17.74
CA GLU A 118 4.51 -3.85 18.41
C GLU A 118 3.04 -3.77 18.04
N LYS A 119 2.45 -2.57 18.08
CA LYS A 119 1.05 -2.35 17.68
C LYS A 119 0.81 -2.70 16.20
N CYS A 120 1.72 -2.30 15.31
CA CYS A 120 1.67 -2.68 13.90
C CYS A 120 1.73 -4.21 13.73
N ALA A 121 2.69 -4.88 14.38
CA ALA A 121 2.84 -6.34 14.30
C ALA A 121 1.57 -7.08 14.77
N ASN A 122 0.96 -6.62 15.86
CA ASN A 122 -0.28 -7.20 16.39
C ASN A 122 -1.44 -7.08 15.40
N ILE A 123 -1.62 -5.91 14.79
CA ILE A 123 -2.66 -5.69 13.79
C ILE A 123 -2.48 -6.61 12.57
N TYR A 124 -1.25 -6.74 12.05
CA TYR A 124 -1.00 -7.62 10.91
C TYR A 124 -1.18 -9.10 11.25
N THR A 125 -0.74 -9.52 12.43
CA THR A 125 -0.91 -10.90 12.88
C THR A 125 -2.40 -11.27 12.94
N HIS A 126 -3.22 -10.41 13.54
CA HIS A 126 -4.66 -10.62 13.62
C HIS A 126 -5.33 -10.59 12.24
N PHE A 127 -4.95 -9.63 11.39
CA PHE A 127 -5.47 -9.52 10.02
C PHE A 127 -5.13 -10.77 9.18
N ASN A 128 -3.89 -11.23 9.26
CA ASN A 128 -3.44 -12.41 8.55
C ASN A 128 -4.14 -13.66 9.07
N ALA A 129 -4.28 -13.82 10.39
CA ALA A 129 -5.03 -14.93 10.98
C ALA A 129 -6.47 -15.01 10.43
N ILE A 130 -7.20 -13.89 10.41
CA ILE A 130 -8.56 -13.82 9.84
C ILE A 130 -8.55 -14.12 8.33
N LYS A 131 -7.60 -13.55 7.58
CA LYS A 131 -7.49 -13.75 6.13
C LYS A 131 -7.23 -15.22 5.78
N TYR A 132 -6.31 -15.88 6.49
CA TYR A 132 -5.98 -17.28 6.27
C TYR A 132 -7.10 -18.21 6.76
N ALA A 133 -7.76 -17.91 7.88
CA ALA A 133 -8.93 -18.67 8.34
C ALA A 133 -10.08 -18.67 7.30
N LYS A 134 -10.37 -17.50 6.71
CA LYS A 134 -11.37 -17.36 5.63
C LYS A 134 -10.98 -18.10 4.34
N THR A 135 -9.69 -18.21 4.07
CA THR A 135 -9.18 -18.91 2.88
C THR A 135 -9.16 -20.43 3.08
N ALA A 136 -9.03 -20.89 4.32
CA ALA A 136 -8.95 -22.31 4.69
C ALA A 136 -10.32 -23.00 4.88
N ASN A 137 -11.42 -22.24 4.97
CA ASN A 137 -12.76 -22.77 5.32
C ASN A 137 -12.72 -23.67 6.57
N ASP A 138 -11.95 -23.28 7.59
CA ASP A 138 -11.79 -24.04 8.83
C ASP A 138 -12.86 -23.58 9.84
N ALA A 139 -13.84 -24.45 10.13
CA ALA A 139 -14.99 -24.21 11.00
C ALA A 139 -14.64 -24.03 12.50
N ARG A 140 -13.37 -23.75 12.83
CA ARG A 140 -12.86 -23.67 14.21
C ARG A 140 -12.67 -22.26 14.76
N VAL A 141 -13.05 -21.22 14.01
CA VAL A 141 -12.91 -19.81 14.45
C VAL A 141 -14.28 -19.12 14.63
N THR A 142 -15.35 -19.91 14.71
CA THR A 142 -16.69 -19.41 15.08
C THR A 142 -16.81 -19.03 16.57
N GLU A 143 -15.72 -19.11 17.34
CA GLU A 143 -15.69 -18.81 18.78
C GLU A 143 -14.95 -17.50 19.14
N ILE A 144 -14.32 -16.80 18.18
CA ILE A 144 -13.60 -15.53 18.46
C ILE A 144 -14.46 -14.30 18.13
N GLU A 145 -15.60 -14.47 17.44
CA GLU A 145 -16.54 -13.38 17.16
C GLU A 145 -17.60 -13.18 18.29
N THR A 146 -17.52 -13.96 19.37
CA THR A 146 -18.43 -13.87 20.52
C THR A 146 -17.67 -13.74 21.85
N GLU A 147 -16.93 -12.64 22.03
CA GLU A 147 -16.56 -12.05 23.31
C GLU A 147 -16.09 -10.60 23.08
#